data_AF-A0A222P3I4-F1
#
_entry.id   AF-A0A222P3I4-F1
#
_cell.length_a   1.000
_cell.length_b   1.000
_cell.length_c   1.000
_cell.angle_alpha   90.00
_cell.angle_beta   90.00
_cell.angle_gamma   90.00
#
_symmetry.space_group_name_H-M   'P 1'
#
loop_
_entity.id
_entity.type
_entity.pdbx_description
1 polymer ?
#
loop_
_entity_poly.entity_id
_entity_poly.type
_entity_poly.pdbx_seq_one_letter_code
_entity_poly.pdbx_strand_id
1 'polypeptide(L)' 'MLTKIQNRFPETKIHKIYSLAEVSGRFCIMPSHLISIEEAVGMPMPGFSVEIRNEAGNICKHNEQSLICIRSK' A
#
# COMPACT_ATOMS: atom_id res chain seq x y z
N MET A 1 -6.68 6.80 15.84
CA MET A 1 -6.11 8.14 15.55
C MET A 1 -6.80 8.80 14.37
N LEU A 2 -6.97 8.10 13.23
CA LEU A 2 -7.69 8.58 12.05
C LEU A 2 -9.09 9.13 12.35
N THR A 3 -9.86 8.42 13.18
CA THR A 3 -11.20 8.84 13.61
C THR A 3 -11.22 10.20 14.28
N LYS A 4 -10.20 10.56 15.07
CA LYS A 4 -10.12 11.87 15.73
C LYS A 4 -9.91 12.99 14.71
N ILE A 5 -9.10 12.75 13.69
CA ILE A 5 -8.82 13.72 12.61
C ILE A 5 -10.07 13.93 11.77
N GLN A 6 -10.73 12.85 11.34
CA GLN A 6 -11.98 12.93 10.57
C GLN A 6 -13.11 13.61 11.35
N ASN A 7 -13.26 13.32 12.65
CA ASN A 7 -14.27 14.00 13.47
C ASN A 7 -14.01 15.51 13.61
N ARG A 8 -12.73 15.93 13.59
CA ARG A 8 -12.35 17.34 13.69
C ARG A 8 -12.44 18.07 12.36
N PHE A 9 -12.17 17.37 11.25
CA PHE A 9 -12.13 17.92 9.89
C PHE A 9 -12.89 16.99 8.93
N PRO A 10 -14.23 17.05 8.91
CA PRO A 10 -15.07 16.07 8.22
C PRO A 10 -14.89 16.04 6.70
N GLU A 11 -14.44 17.14 6.09
CA GLU A 11 -14.18 17.21 4.64
C GLU A 11 -12.76 16.77 4.25
N THR A 12 -11.89 16.47 5.22
CA THR A 12 -10.50 16.09 4.93
C THR A 12 -10.41 14.69 4.35
N LYS A 13 -9.71 14.56 3.23
CA LYS A 13 -9.35 13.27 2.63
C LYS A 13 -8.00 12.82 3.18
N ILE A 14 -8.00 11.68 3.88
CA ILE A 14 -6.78 11.09 4.43
C ILE A 14 -6.33 9.96 3.51
N HIS A 15 -5.08 9.98 3.10
CA HIS A 15 -4.46 8.93 2.29
C HIS A 15 -3.31 8.28 3.06
N LYS A 16 -3.23 6.94 3.03
CA LYS A 16 -2.05 6.19 3.51
C LYS A 16 -1.14 5.91 2.34
N ILE A 17 0.16 6.13 2.53
CA ILE A 17 1.17 5.93 1.50
C ILE A 17 2.23 5.00 2.06
N TYR A 18 2.59 3.98 1.28
CA TYR A 18 3.68 3.07 1.60
C TYR A 18 4.79 3.19 0.54
N SER A 19 6.03 3.14 1.02
CA SER A 19 7.22 3.57 0.28
C SER A 19 8.43 2.76 0.74
N LEU A 20 9.35 2.49 -0.19
CA LEU A 20 10.70 2.01 0.07
C LEU A 20 11.70 3.04 -0.47
N ALA A 21 12.85 3.18 0.17
CA ALA A 21 13.88 4.13 -0.28
C ALA A 21 14.48 3.72 -1.64
N GLU A 22 14.60 2.42 -1.85
CA GLU A 22 15.19 1.76 -3.01
C GLU A 22 14.42 2.04 -4.31
N VAL A 23 13.13 2.36 -4.21
CA VAL A 23 12.29 2.71 -5.37
C VAL A 23 12.13 4.21 -5.55
N SER A 24 12.99 5.01 -4.92
CA SER A 24 13.00 6.48 -5.02
C SER A 24 11.65 7.13 -4.70
N GLY A 25 10.85 6.53 -3.81
CA GLY A 25 9.66 7.16 -3.27
C GLY A 25 8.43 6.27 -3.11
N ARG A 26 7.27 6.89 -3.31
CA ARG A 26 5.93 6.36 -3.01
C ARG A 26 5.53 5.37 -4.11
N PHE A 27 5.22 4.14 -3.75
CA PHE A 27 4.82 3.13 -4.74
C PHE A 27 3.45 2.53 -4.46
N CYS A 28 2.94 2.59 -3.22
CA CYS A 28 1.58 2.18 -2.89
C CYS A 28 0.79 3.33 -2.24
N ILE A 29 -0.46 3.49 -2.65
CA ILE A 29 -1.39 4.46 -2.08
C ILE A 29 -2.72 3.81 -1.76
N MET A 30 -3.22 4.06 -0.55
CA MET A 30 -4.57 3.71 -0.14
C MET A 30 -5.53 4.85 -0.51
N PRO A 31 -6.59 4.57 -1.29
CA PRO A 31 -7.67 5.52 -1.50
C PRO A 31 -8.31 5.94 -0.17
N SER A 32 -8.68 7.21 -0.04
CA SER A 32 -9.16 7.76 1.24
C SER A 32 -10.45 7.11 1.75
N HIS A 33 -11.27 6.56 0.86
CA HIS A 33 -12.50 5.85 1.23
C HIS A 33 -12.24 4.43 1.78
N LEU A 34 -11.03 3.89 1.62
CA LEU A 34 -10.61 2.58 2.14
C LEU A 34 -9.63 2.70 3.32
N ILE A 35 -9.45 3.90 3.87
CA ILE A 35 -8.46 4.18 4.92
C ILE A 35 -8.71 3.42 6.24
N SER A 36 -9.93 2.90 6.43
CA SER A 36 -10.31 2.08 7.59
C SER A 36 -9.71 0.67 7.57
N ILE A 37 -9.16 0.21 6.44
CA ILE A 37 -8.47 -1.08 6.37
C ILE A 37 -7.05 -0.90 6.92
N GLU A 38 -6.89 -1.12 8.22
CA GLU A 38 -5.67 -0.77 8.95
C GLU A 38 -4.43 -1.50 8.41
N GLU A 39 -4.54 -2.78 8.10
CA GLU A 39 -3.42 -3.65 7.69
C GLU A 39 -3.02 -3.48 6.21
N ALA A 40 -3.90 -2.96 5.36
CA ALA A 40 -3.65 -2.92 3.92
C ALA A 40 -2.84 -1.69 3.51
N VAL A 41 -1.75 -1.84 2.77
CA VAL A 41 -0.89 -0.73 2.34
C VAL A 41 -1.41 0.06 1.11
N GLY A 42 -2.49 -0.42 0.49
CA GLY A 42 -3.11 0.19 -0.68
C GLY A 42 -2.69 -0.48 -1.98
N MET A 43 -2.87 0.24 -3.09
CA MET A 43 -2.63 -0.26 -4.44
C MET A 43 -1.37 0.36 -5.05
N PRO A 44 -0.67 -0.36 -5.96
CA PRO A 44 0.46 0.19 -6.67
C PRO A 44 0.08 1.46 -7.44
N MET A 45 0.94 2.47 -7.38
CA MET A 45 0.82 3.70 -8.18
C MET A 45 1.11 3.41 -9.66
N PRO A 46 0.61 4.24 -10.59
CA PRO A 46 0.96 4.12 -12.00
C PRO A 46 2.47 4.06 -12.21
N GLY A 47 2.92 3.13 -13.05
CA GLY A 47 4.35 2.88 -13.29
C GLY A 47 4.98 1.85 -12.36
N PHE A 48 4.29 1.39 -11.31
CA PHE A 48 4.75 0.31 -10.44
C PHE A 48 3.92 -0.97 -10.59
N SER A 49 4.58 -2.11 -10.44
CA SER A 49 3.95 -3.41 -10.22
C SER A 49 4.45 -4.02 -8.92
N VAL A 50 3.54 -4.60 -8.14
CA VAL A 50 3.84 -5.26 -6.88
C VAL A 50 3.38 -6.70 -6.94
N GLU A 51 4.23 -7.61 -6.51
CA GLU A 51 3.95 -9.04 -6.43
C GLU A 51 4.43 -9.57 -5.07
N ILE A 52 3.76 -10.60 -4.56
CA ILE A 52 4.24 -11.35 -3.39
C ILE A 52 4.88 -12.63 -3.92
N ARG A 53 6.14 -12.87 -3.58
CA ARG A 53 6.92 -14.02 -4.05
C ARG A 53 7.53 -14.76 -2.87
N ASN A 54 7.57 -16.09 -2.97
CA ASN A 54 8.29 -16.92 -2.00
C ASN A 54 9.80 -16.90 -2.24
N GLU A 55 10.57 -17.54 -1.36
CA GLU A 55 12.04 -17.59 -1.45
C GLU A 55 12.55 -18.26 -2.73
N ALA A 56 11.76 -19.16 -3.33
CA ALA A 56 12.04 -19.76 -4.63
C ALA A 56 11.69 -18.85 -5.82
N GLY A 57 11.18 -17.64 -5.57
CA GLY A 57 10.82 -16.64 -6.57
C GLY A 57 9.44 -16.84 -7.22
N ASN A 58 8.64 -17.80 -6.78
CA ASN A 58 7.31 -18.07 -7.33
C ASN A 58 6.25 -17.13 -6.73
N ILE A 59 5.24 -16.76 -7.50
CA ILE A 59 4.13 -15.92 -7.03
C ILE A 59 3.31 -16.68 -5.98
N CYS A 60 3.08 -16.04 -4.85
CA CYS A 60 2.27 -16.55 -3.75
C CYS A 60 0.78 -16.50 -4.05
N LYS A 61 0.00 -17.38 -3.41
CA LYS A 61 -1.46 -17.34 -3.48
C LYS A 61 -2.00 -16.19 -2.64
N HIS A 62 -3.29 -15.89 -2.84
CA HIS A 62 -3.98 -14.89 -2.04
C HIS A 62 -3.89 -15.23 -0.54
N ASN A 63 -3.62 -14.22 0.29
CA ASN A 63 -3.42 -14.31 1.74
C ASN A 63 -2.18 -15.09 2.23
N GLU A 64 -1.25 -15.47 1.35
CA GLU A 64 0.06 -15.97 1.78
C GLU A 64 1.00 -14.80 2.10
N GLN A 65 1.62 -14.84 3.28
CA GLN A 65 2.64 -13.87 3.69
C GLN A 65 4.01 -14.29 3.16
N SER A 66 4.68 -13.38 2.46
CA SER A 66 6.03 -13.61 1.96
C SER A 66 6.73 -12.30 1.56
N LEU A 67 7.77 -12.39 0.74
CA LEU A 67 8.55 -11.25 0.30
C LEU A 67 7.78 -10.40 -0.72
N ILE A 68 7.82 -9.09 -0.52
CA ILE A 68 7.30 -8.12 -1.50
C ILE A 68 8.35 -7.89 -2.59
N CYS A 69 7.93 -8.00 -3.84
CA CYS A 69 8.73 -7.67 -5.01
C CYS A 69 8.09 -6.48 -5.73
N ILE A 70 8.88 -5.43 -5.96
CA ILE A 70 8.43 -4.19 -6.61
C ILE A 70 9.23 -4.01 -7.88
N ARG A 71 8.55 -3.64 -8.97
CA ARG A 71 9.20 -3.27 -10.23
C ARG A 71 8.64 -1.94 -10.72
N SER A 72 9.52 -1.05 -11.16
CA SER A 72 9.15 0.13 -11.95
C SER A 72 9.14 -0.25 -13.43
N LYS A 73 8.12 0.19 -14.15
CA LYS A 73 8.06 0.09 -15.62
C LYS A 73 8.86 1.20 -16.28
#